data_AF-A0A109BB52-F1
#
_entry.id   AF-A0A109BB52-F1
#
_cell.length_a   1.000
_cell.length_b   1.000
_cell.length_c   1.000
_cell.angle_alpha   90.00
_cell.angle_beta   90.00
_cell.angle_gamma   90.00
#
_symmetry.space_group_name_H-M   'P 1'
#
loop_
_entity.id
_entity.type
_entity.pdbx_description
1 polymer ?
#
loop_
_entity_poly.entity_id
_entity_poly.type
_entity_poly.pdbx_seq_one_letter_code
_entity_poly.pdbx_strand_id
1 'polypeptide(L)'
;MARVSASVPQPTKLLTGRGVAAILLAGFAFYIWFAHQLPAYLATVAPETALTFNASDATALIALSDEKLRRSDGDGAEPGQVEKPELLKWSEIGRLAVSPKSECPLTADDREQMTADLKRALQSKPLSARAFEILGRLAELDGDSKRADIYMRAAVNRSAGSTDALVWLIRDAMMREDADAALRYTDVLLRKRPQTGNQLFPVLAYVAERSSGEPFPATEAQKRLIELLAGEPRWRANFFRGVVRHIHDARTPLVLMTALRETEAPATPQEINGYLRFLIEKRLYSFAYYVWLQFIDKEQLAAVGFLTNGSFDIEPSGAPFDWTIAGGSGVSIDTVERIDAEGNRALYLEFGAGRAKFPGVSQITVLSGGRYKLSGRLQGELSGRRGMVWRMRCLPTNQVIAESPMFLARELGWAPFEAEFEVPAEGCAAQEIRLVLDARSASEELISGHVWYDALKIRRQEDEEQ
;
A
#
# COMPACT_ATOMS: atom_id res chain seq x y z
N MET A 1 67.48 76.54 -36.44
CA MET A 1 68.03 75.21 -36.09
C MET A 1 67.15 74.58 -35.01
N ALA A 2 66.29 73.62 -35.37
CA ALA A 2 65.78 72.58 -34.47
C ALA A 2 65.08 71.51 -35.33
N ARG A 3 65.36 70.24 -35.03
CA ARG A 3 65.14 69.04 -35.86
C ARG A 3 63.67 68.65 -35.99
N VAL A 4 63.27 68.25 -37.20
CA VAL A 4 62.10 67.42 -37.48
C VAL A 4 62.45 65.96 -37.15
N SER A 5 61.67 65.30 -36.31
CA SER A 5 61.78 63.86 -36.03
C SER A 5 60.51 63.17 -36.53
N ALA A 6 60.68 62.26 -37.48
CA ALA A 6 59.62 61.44 -38.07
C ALA A 6 59.20 60.32 -37.10
N SER A 7 57.89 60.10 -36.98
CA SER A 7 57.30 58.97 -36.26
C SER A 7 57.37 57.71 -37.12
N VAL A 8 57.99 56.65 -36.58
CA VAL A 8 58.07 55.30 -37.16
C VAL A 8 56.84 54.49 -36.69
N PRO A 9 56.18 53.68 -37.55
CA PRO A 9 55.06 52.83 -37.12
C PRO A 9 55.56 51.58 -36.37
N GLN A 10 54.85 51.18 -35.30
CA GLN A 10 55.14 49.96 -34.55
C GLN A 10 54.78 48.68 -35.34
N PRO A 11 55.55 47.58 -35.20
CA PRO A 11 55.26 46.32 -35.85
C PRO A 11 54.17 45.53 -35.13
N THR A 12 53.32 44.88 -35.92
CA THR A 12 52.36 43.84 -35.55
C THR A 12 53.01 42.78 -34.65
N LYS A 13 52.48 42.62 -33.42
CA LYS A 13 52.90 41.59 -32.47
C LYS A 13 52.51 40.20 -33.00
N LEU A 14 53.49 39.41 -33.37
CA LEU A 14 53.37 37.98 -33.62
C LEU A 14 53.00 37.24 -32.32
N LEU A 15 52.02 36.32 -32.40
CA LEU A 15 51.60 35.46 -31.30
C LEU A 15 52.80 34.70 -30.71
N THR A 16 53.02 34.82 -29.40
CA THR A 16 54.05 34.08 -28.67
C THR A 16 53.66 32.59 -28.53
N GLY A 17 54.64 31.70 -28.37
CA GLY A 17 54.42 30.24 -28.32
C GLY A 17 53.40 29.74 -27.28
N ARG A 18 53.11 30.53 -26.24
CA ARG A 18 52.02 30.27 -25.28
C ARG A 18 50.63 30.46 -25.90
N GLY A 19 50.47 31.41 -26.83
CA GLY A 19 49.23 31.62 -27.57
C GLY A 19 48.94 30.47 -28.53
N VAL A 20 49.97 29.93 -29.19
CA VAL A 20 49.84 28.76 -30.08
C VAL A 20 49.46 27.50 -29.29
N ALA A 21 50.09 27.26 -28.14
CA ALA A 21 49.74 26.13 -27.27
C ALA A 21 48.31 26.20 -26.72
N ALA A 22 47.83 27.40 -26.35
CA ALA A 22 46.45 27.59 -25.91
C ALA A 22 45.44 27.33 -27.02
N ILE A 23 45.73 27.75 -28.26
CA ILE A 23 44.89 27.49 -29.44
C ILE A 23 44.85 25.98 -29.76
N LEU A 24 45.99 25.28 -29.67
CA LEU A 24 46.04 23.83 -29.91
C LEU A 24 45.29 23.05 -28.84
N LEU A 25 45.39 23.43 -27.56
CA LEU A 25 44.62 22.82 -26.47
C LEU A 25 43.12 23.09 -26.60
N ALA A 26 42.73 24.31 -26.99
CA ALA A 26 41.33 24.64 -27.26
C ALA A 26 40.79 23.87 -28.47
N GLY A 27 41.58 23.74 -29.54
CA GLY A 27 41.25 22.94 -30.71
C GLY A 27 41.11 21.45 -30.39
N PHE A 28 41.97 20.90 -29.53
CA PHE A 28 41.89 19.52 -29.07
C PHE A 28 40.71 19.27 -28.13
N ALA A 29 40.41 20.19 -27.21
CA ALA A 29 39.22 20.12 -26.36
C ALA A 29 37.93 20.26 -27.17
N PHE A 30 37.90 21.16 -28.16
CA PHE A 30 36.80 21.29 -29.11
C PHE A 30 36.64 20.03 -29.96
N TYR A 31 37.74 19.43 -30.42
CA TYR A 31 37.72 18.15 -31.13
C TYR A 31 37.19 17.03 -30.24
N ILE A 32 37.62 16.90 -28.98
CA ILE A 32 37.09 15.89 -28.04
C ILE A 32 35.59 16.12 -27.80
N TRP A 33 35.17 17.36 -27.59
CA TRP A 33 33.77 17.69 -27.39
C TRP A 33 32.93 17.37 -28.64
N PHE A 34 33.41 17.73 -29.83
CA PHE A 34 32.72 17.48 -31.09
C PHE A 34 32.77 16.00 -31.51
N ALA A 35 33.83 15.27 -31.17
CA ALA A 35 34.02 13.86 -31.54
C ALA A 35 33.34 12.90 -30.55
N HIS A 36 33.13 13.29 -29.29
CA HIS A 36 32.58 12.39 -28.27
C HIS A 36 31.31 12.89 -27.60
N GLN A 37 31.22 14.17 -27.24
CA GLN A 37 30.07 14.70 -26.48
C GLN A 37 28.90 15.07 -27.40
N LEU A 38 29.19 15.70 -28.54
CA LEU A 38 28.17 16.09 -29.52
C LEU A 38 27.44 14.87 -30.13
N PRO A 39 28.11 13.78 -30.57
CA PRO A 39 27.43 12.61 -31.10
C PRO A 39 26.62 11.88 -30.03
N ALA A 40 27.13 11.79 -28.80
CA ALA A 40 26.40 11.18 -27.68
C ALA A 40 25.13 11.98 -27.31
N TYR A 41 25.19 13.31 -27.40
CA TYR A 41 24.03 14.18 -27.20
C TYR A 41 23.04 14.11 -28.37
N LEU A 42 23.52 14.14 -29.61
CA LEU A 42 22.68 13.98 -30.79
C LEU A 42 22.00 12.61 -30.82
N ALA A 43 22.68 11.55 -30.38
CA ALA A 43 22.09 10.22 -30.37
C ALA A 43 20.93 10.05 -29.37
N THR A 44 20.77 10.97 -28.40
CA THR A 44 19.63 10.99 -27.48
C THR A 44 18.56 11.99 -27.90
N VAL A 45 18.93 13.13 -28.49
CA VAL A 45 17.99 14.23 -28.81
C VAL A 45 17.53 14.21 -30.28
N ALA A 46 18.37 13.75 -31.20
CA ALA A 46 18.12 13.71 -32.65
C ALA A 46 18.79 12.46 -33.28
N PRO A 47 18.31 11.24 -32.98
CA PRO A 47 19.02 10.02 -33.32
C PRO A 47 19.16 9.79 -34.84
N GLU A 48 18.20 10.27 -35.65
CA GLU A 48 18.34 10.26 -37.11
C GLU A 48 19.54 11.09 -37.57
N THR A 49 19.74 12.26 -36.96
CA THR A 49 20.90 13.11 -37.23
C THR A 49 22.20 12.46 -36.75
N ALA A 50 22.20 11.73 -35.63
CA ALA A 50 23.38 11.01 -35.19
C ALA A 50 23.82 9.91 -36.16
N LEU A 51 22.86 9.21 -36.80
CA LEU A 51 23.17 8.17 -37.78
C LEU A 51 23.77 8.70 -39.09
N THR A 52 23.57 9.98 -39.44
CA THR A 52 24.25 10.57 -40.61
C THR A 52 25.75 10.77 -40.36
N PHE A 53 26.16 10.99 -39.10
CA PHE A 53 27.56 11.10 -38.70
C PHE A 53 28.18 9.73 -38.40
N ASN A 54 27.43 8.82 -37.79
CA ASN A 54 27.86 7.45 -37.51
C ASN A 54 26.68 6.48 -37.64
N ALA A 55 26.59 5.80 -38.78
CA ALA A 55 25.54 4.82 -39.08
C ALA A 55 25.51 3.61 -38.12
N SER A 56 26.56 3.41 -37.31
CA SER A 56 26.67 2.34 -36.32
C SER A 56 26.52 2.82 -34.88
N ASP A 57 26.08 4.07 -34.65
CA ASP A 57 25.88 4.59 -33.30
C ASP A 57 24.82 3.78 -32.55
N ALA A 58 25.26 3.00 -31.57
CA ALA A 58 24.39 2.11 -30.81
C ALA A 58 23.29 2.85 -30.05
N THR A 59 23.57 4.06 -29.55
CA THR A 59 22.57 4.84 -28.81
C THR A 59 21.45 5.28 -29.74
N ALA A 60 21.81 5.75 -30.93
CA ALA A 60 20.85 6.20 -31.93
C ALA A 60 20.01 5.03 -32.46
N LEU A 61 20.63 3.88 -32.76
CA LEU A 61 19.91 2.68 -33.20
C LEU A 61 18.92 2.16 -32.14
N ILE A 62 19.32 2.16 -30.87
CA ILE A 62 18.42 1.77 -29.76
C ILE A 62 17.29 2.80 -29.62
N ALA A 63 17.59 4.10 -29.65
CA ALA A 63 16.61 5.16 -29.49
C ALA A 63 15.57 5.17 -30.62
N LEU A 64 15.98 4.96 -31.87
CA LEU A 64 15.06 4.87 -33.01
C LEU A 64 14.19 3.62 -32.93
N SER A 65 14.76 2.49 -32.54
CA SER A 65 13.99 1.26 -32.35
C SER A 65 12.97 1.42 -31.23
N ASP A 66 13.35 2.10 -30.14
CA ASP A 66 12.47 2.42 -29.00
C ASP A 66 11.31 3.32 -29.43
N GLU A 67 11.62 4.41 -30.15
CA GLU A 67 10.62 5.36 -30.64
C GLU A 67 9.64 4.72 -31.63
N LYS A 68 10.16 3.91 -32.57
CA LYS A 68 9.33 3.19 -33.55
C LYS A 68 8.38 2.20 -32.85
N LEU A 69 8.87 1.52 -31.82
CA LEU A 69 8.08 0.63 -31.01
C LEU A 69 7.01 1.39 -30.19
N ARG A 70 7.35 2.52 -29.56
CA ARG A 70 6.38 3.36 -28.83
C ARG A 70 5.28 3.92 -29.73
N ARG A 71 5.63 4.42 -30.92
CA ARG A 71 4.66 4.90 -31.91
C ARG A 71 3.71 3.78 -32.36
N SER A 72 4.22 2.56 -32.43
CA SER A 72 3.42 1.38 -32.74
C SER A 72 2.42 1.01 -31.64
N ASP A 73 2.65 1.42 -30.40
CA ASP A 73 1.78 1.07 -29.27
C ASP A 73 0.58 1.99 -29.10
N GLY A 74 0.63 3.18 -29.71
CA GLY A 74 -0.36 4.23 -29.53
C GLY A 74 -0.27 4.92 -28.15
N ASP A 75 -0.67 6.19 -28.10
CA ASP A 75 -0.64 7.06 -26.91
C ASP A 75 -1.74 6.73 -25.85
N GLY A 76 -2.16 5.46 -25.75
CA GLY A 76 -3.40 5.10 -25.05
C GLY A 76 -3.35 3.77 -24.31
N ALA A 77 -2.46 3.64 -23.32
CA ALA A 77 -2.58 2.58 -22.31
C ALA A 77 -3.37 3.10 -21.11
N GLU A 78 -4.71 3.06 -21.17
CA GLU A 78 -5.47 3.01 -19.92
C GLU A 78 -5.32 1.60 -19.33
N PRO A 79 -4.97 1.46 -18.04
CA PRO A 79 -4.98 0.17 -17.38
C PRO A 79 -6.41 -0.38 -17.47
N GLY A 80 -6.58 -1.48 -18.22
CA GLY A 80 -7.85 -2.17 -18.31
C GLY A 80 -8.37 -2.43 -16.91
N GLN A 81 -9.58 -1.97 -16.62
CA GLN A 81 -10.25 -2.31 -15.37
C GLN A 81 -10.43 -3.83 -15.37
N VAL A 82 -9.65 -4.51 -14.54
CA VAL A 82 -9.88 -5.91 -14.22
C VAL A 82 -11.19 -5.93 -13.43
N GLU A 83 -12.30 -6.22 -14.12
CA GLU A 83 -13.54 -6.59 -13.45
C GLU A 83 -13.25 -7.74 -12.48
N LYS A 84 -13.93 -7.71 -11.32
CA LYS A 84 -13.66 -8.61 -10.19
C LYS A 84 -13.41 -10.03 -10.69
N PRO A 85 -12.25 -10.63 -10.40
CA PRO A 85 -11.90 -11.93 -10.94
C PRO A 85 -12.84 -12.96 -10.31
N GLU A 86 -13.81 -13.47 -11.06
CA GLU A 86 -14.43 -14.75 -10.74
C GLU A 86 -13.54 -15.85 -11.32
N LEU A 87 -12.95 -16.69 -10.46
CA LEU A 87 -12.46 -18.04 -10.78
C LEU A 87 -11.63 -18.18 -12.09
N LEU A 88 -10.89 -17.14 -12.47
CA LEU A 88 -10.04 -17.17 -13.67
C LEU A 88 -8.84 -18.08 -13.42
N LYS A 89 -8.51 -18.93 -14.39
CA LYS A 89 -7.28 -19.74 -14.36
C LYS A 89 -6.05 -18.83 -14.41
N TRP A 90 -4.92 -19.28 -13.87
CA TRP A 90 -3.63 -18.54 -13.86
C TRP A 90 -3.22 -18.00 -15.24
N SER A 91 -3.51 -18.76 -16.31
CA SER A 91 -3.29 -18.35 -17.71
C SER A 91 -4.28 -17.30 -18.24
N GLU A 92 -5.43 -17.12 -17.60
CA GLU A 92 -6.43 -16.10 -17.94
C GLU A 92 -6.12 -14.78 -17.22
N ILE A 93 -5.63 -14.83 -15.97
CA ILE A 93 -5.09 -13.66 -15.27
C ILE A 93 -3.85 -13.12 -16.01
N GLY A 94 -2.96 -14.00 -16.48
CA GLY A 94 -1.83 -13.61 -17.34
C GLY A 94 -2.26 -12.92 -18.63
N ARG A 95 -3.36 -13.36 -19.25
CA ARG A 95 -3.94 -12.72 -20.45
C ARG A 95 -4.57 -11.36 -20.16
N LEU A 96 -5.19 -11.18 -19.00
CA LEU A 96 -5.93 -9.97 -18.62
C LEU A 96 -5.06 -8.88 -18.00
N ALA A 97 -4.02 -9.24 -17.22
CA ALA A 97 -3.15 -8.29 -16.55
C ALA A 97 -2.38 -7.40 -17.54
N VAL A 98 -2.20 -7.86 -18.79
CA VAL A 98 -1.42 -7.16 -19.80
C VAL A 98 -1.92 -7.57 -21.19
N SER A 99 -3.11 -7.12 -21.57
CA SER A 99 -3.58 -7.30 -22.94
C SER A 99 -2.94 -6.24 -23.84
N PRO A 100 -2.12 -6.59 -24.86
CA PRO A 100 -1.85 -5.63 -25.92
C PRO A 100 -3.13 -5.50 -26.75
N LYS A 101 -3.86 -4.40 -26.58
CA LYS A 101 -4.83 -3.97 -27.57
C LYS A 101 -4.08 -3.41 -28.78
N SER A 102 -4.67 -3.64 -29.95
CA SER A 102 -4.29 -3.22 -31.32
C SER A 102 -3.29 -4.11 -32.06
N GLU A 103 -3.62 -4.40 -33.31
CA GLU A 103 -2.69 -4.93 -34.32
C GLU A 103 -1.46 -4.02 -34.34
N CYS A 104 -0.30 -4.57 -33.99
CA CYS A 104 0.95 -3.84 -34.03
C CYS A 104 1.23 -3.42 -35.49
N PRO A 105 1.25 -2.11 -35.84
CA PRO A 105 1.48 -1.65 -37.21
C PRO A 105 2.88 -1.92 -37.77
N LEU A 106 3.78 -2.57 -37.01
CA LEU A 106 5.11 -2.95 -37.50
C LEU A 106 5.02 -4.09 -38.51
N THR A 107 5.48 -3.84 -39.74
CA THR A 107 5.61 -4.89 -40.77
C THR A 107 6.69 -5.91 -40.41
N ALA A 108 6.71 -7.07 -41.07
CA ALA A 108 7.78 -8.06 -40.88
C ALA A 108 9.16 -7.47 -41.21
N ASP A 109 9.26 -6.71 -42.30
CA ASP A 109 10.49 -6.05 -42.74
C ASP A 109 10.98 -5.02 -41.71
N ASP A 110 10.05 -4.27 -41.09
CA ASP A 110 10.39 -3.33 -40.02
C ASP A 110 11.03 -4.05 -38.83
N ARG A 111 10.47 -5.19 -38.42
CA ARG A 111 10.97 -5.98 -37.28
C ARG A 111 12.31 -6.65 -37.59
N GLU A 112 12.51 -7.10 -38.82
CA GLU A 112 13.80 -7.65 -39.26
C GLU A 112 14.89 -6.58 -39.24
N GLN A 113 14.61 -5.40 -39.80
CA GLN A 113 15.55 -4.27 -39.80
C GLN A 113 15.90 -3.82 -38.38
N MET A 114 14.90 -3.64 -37.51
CA MET A 114 15.12 -3.30 -36.11
C MET A 114 15.96 -4.36 -35.38
N THR A 115 15.71 -5.64 -35.65
CA THR A 115 16.49 -6.74 -35.06
C THR A 115 17.95 -6.68 -35.49
N ALA A 116 18.23 -6.42 -36.77
CA ALA A 116 19.60 -6.28 -37.27
C ALA A 116 20.32 -5.08 -36.63
N ASP A 117 19.63 -3.94 -36.53
CA ASP A 117 20.16 -2.71 -35.94
C ASP A 117 20.46 -2.86 -34.45
N LEU A 118 19.57 -3.49 -33.69
CA LEU A 118 19.76 -3.77 -32.27
C LEU A 118 20.90 -4.76 -32.02
N LYS A 119 21.03 -5.80 -32.86
CA LYS A 119 22.17 -6.74 -32.77
C LYS A 119 23.49 -6.02 -33.04
N ARG A 120 23.54 -5.10 -34.01
CA ARG A 120 24.70 -4.25 -34.27
C ARG A 120 25.00 -3.33 -33.09
N ALA A 121 23.97 -2.70 -32.52
CA ALA A 121 24.10 -1.85 -31.34
C ALA A 121 24.64 -2.61 -30.12
N LEU A 122 24.26 -3.89 -29.95
CA LEU A 122 24.75 -4.74 -28.86
C LEU A 122 26.23 -5.12 -28.99
N GLN A 123 26.82 -5.09 -30.19
CA GLN A 123 28.26 -5.33 -30.38
C GLN A 123 29.10 -4.25 -29.70
N SER A 124 28.62 -3.01 -29.67
CA SER A 124 29.30 -1.88 -29.02
C SER A 124 28.74 -1.56 -27.63
N LYS A 125 27.47 -1.86 -27.35
CA LYS A 125 26.82 -1.71 -26.03
C LYS A 125 26.26 -3.04 -25.49
N PRO A 126 27.11 -4.00 -25.10
CA PRO A 126 26.66 -5.35 -24.68
C PRO A 126 25.87 -5.39 -23.37
N LEU A 127 25.90 -4.31 -22.58
CA LEU A 127 25.15 -4.16 -21.32
C LEU A 127 23.84 -3.39 -21.47
N SER A 128 23.40 -3.08 -22.70
CA SER A 128 22.15 -2.36 -22.93
C SER A 128 20.93 -3.22 -22.61
N ALA A 129 20.35 -3.04 -21.42
CA ALA A 129 19.10 -3.72 -21.03
C ALA A 129 17.94 -3.40 -21.99
N ARG A 130 17.80 -2.13 -22.42
CA ARG A 130 16.73 -1.71 -23.34
C ARG A 130 16.84 -2.37 -24.71
N ALA A 131 18.06 -2.59 -25.23
CA ALA A 131 18.23 -3.28 -26.51
C ALA A 131 17.72 -4.73 -26.43
N PHE A 132 18.01 -5.44 -25.34
CA PHE A 132 17.49 -6.78 -25.10
C PHE A 132 15.97 -6.78 -24.92
N GLU A 133 15.41 -5.79 -24.22
CA GLU A 133 13.98 -5.65 -24.01
C GLU A 133 13.22 -5.47 -25.34
N ILE A 134 13.72 -4.60 -26.23
CA ILE A 134 13.14 -4.40 -27.56
C ILE A 134 13.28 -5.69 -28.39
N LEU A 135 14.44 -6.35 -28.39
CA LEU A 135 14.61 -7.63 -29.09
C LEU A 135 13.65 -8.71 -28.59
N GLY A 136 13.41 -8.78 -27.28
CA GLY A 136 12.45 -9.71 -26.69
C GLY A 136 11.04 -9.44 -27.16
N ARG A 137 10.67 -8.17 -27.28
CA ARG A 137 9.36 -7.78 -27.78
C ARG A 137 9.17 -8.05 -29.28
N LEU A 138 10.19 -7.80 -30.09
CA LEU A 138 10.16 -8.17 -31.51
C LEU A 138 10.00 -9.68 -31.68
N ALA A 139 10.70 -10.48 -30.87
CA ALA A 139 10.54 -11.93 -30.85
C ALA A 139 9.13 -12.39 -30.42
N GLU A 140 8.51 -11.70 -29.45
CA GLU A 140 7.10 -11.95 -29.07
C GLU A 140 6.15 -11.68 -30.24
N LEU A 141 6.32 -10.56 -30.95
CA LEU A 141 5.52 -10.19 -32.13
C LEU A 141 5.69 -11.20 -33.28
N ASP A 142 6.86 -11.82 -33.40
CA ASP A 142 7.12 -12.89 -34.37
C ASP A 142 6.60 -14.27 -33.91
N GLY A 143 6.00 -14.37 -32.73
CA GLY A 143 5.52 -15.62 -32.14
C GLY A 143 6.62 -16.54 -31.61
N ASP A 144 7.88 -16.08 -31.56
CA ASP A 144 9.00 -16.85 -31.02
C ASP A 144 9.17 -16.58 -29.51
N SER A 145 8.29 -17.18 -28.73
CA SER A 145 8.29 -17.08 -27.26
C SER A 145 9.62 -17.55 -26.62
N LYS A 146 10.36 -18.48 -27.25
CA LYS A 146 11.66 -18.94 -26.74
C LYS A 146 12.73 -17.86 -26.86
N ARG A 147 12.82 -17.18 -28.02
CA ARG A 147 13.72 -16.04 -28.17
C ARG A 147 13.30 -14.88 -27.29
N ALA A 148 11.99 -14.64 -27.16
CA ALA A 148 11.47 -13.62 -26.26
C ALA A 148 11.93 -13.86 -24.82
N ASP A 149 11.79 -15.07 -24.27
CA ASP A 149 12.27 -15.42 -22.93
C ASP A 149 13.78 -15.15 -22.74
N ILE A 150 14.61 -15.60 -23.68
CA ILE A 150 16.06 -15.38 -23.63
C ILE A 150 16.39 -13.88 -23.55
N TYR A 151 15.76 -13.08 -24.41
CA TYR A 151 16.00 -11.65 -24.46
C TYR A 151 15.43 -10.91 -23.25
N MET A 152 14.25 -11.26 -22.76
CA MET A 152 13.66 -10.64 -21.57
C MET A 152 14.48 -10.95 -20.32
N ARG A 153 14.95 -12.19 -20.13
CA ARG A 153 15.89 -12.53 -19.04
C ARG A 153 17.20 -11.77 -19.18
N ALA A 154 17.72 -11.66 -20.40
CA ALA A 154 18.94 -10.89 -20.67
C ALA A 154 18.78 -9.40 -20.32
N ALA A 155 17.60 -8.81 -20.53
CA ALA A 155 17.28 -7.45 -20.13
C ALA A 155 17.28 -7.31 -18.59
N VAL A 156 16.51 -8.16 -17.89
CA VAL A 156 16.39 -8.12 -16.42
C VAL A 156 17.73 -8.36 -15.71
N ASN A 157 18.56 -9.27 -16.23
CA ASN A 157 19.90 -9.53 -15.70
C ASN A 157 20.84 -8.31 -15.79
N ARG A 158 20.57 -7.37 -16.71
CA ARG A 158 21.35 -6.13 -16.88
C ARG A 158 20.75 -4.96 -16.14
N SER A 159 19.43 -4.91 -16.03
CA SER A 159 18.72 -3.88 -15.29
C SER A 159 17.46 -4.43 -14.64
N ALA A 160 17.44 -4.42 -13.31
CA ALA A 160 16.22 -4.67 -12.54
C ALA A 160 15.12 -3.60 -12.78
N GLY A 161 15.43 -2.52 -13.51
CA GLY A 161 14.48 -1.48 -13.92
C GLY A 161 13.77 -1.74 -15.26
N SER A 162 14.09 -2.85 -15.93
CA SER A 162 13.45 -3.28 -17.18
C SER A 162 12.02 -3.75 -16.95
N THR A 163 11.11 -2.79 -16.78
CA THR A 163 9.72 -3.06 -16.40
C THR A 163 8.96 -3.87 -17.44
N ASP A 164 9.09 -3.56 -18.73
CA ASP A 164 8.37 -4.30 -19.78
C ASP A 164 8.83 -5.76 -19.81
N ALA A 165 10.15 -6.00 -19.65
CA ALA A 165 10.71 -7.35 -19.55
C ALA A 165 10.24 -8.09 -18.29
N LEU A 166 10.20 -7.42 -17.14
CA LEU A 166 9.69 -8.01 -15.89
C LEU A 166 8.20 -8.38 -16.01
N VAL A 167 7.38 -7.48 -16.56
CA VAL A 167 5.96 -7.72 -16.80
C VAL A 167 5.75 -8.90 -17.75
N TRP A 168 6.54 -8.97 -18.83
CA TRP A 168 6.51 -10.10 -19.75
C TRP A 168 6.89 -11.41 -19.05
N LEU A 169 7.97 -11.42 -18.27
CA LEU A 169 8.44 -12.61 -17.55
C LEU A 169 7.46 -13.07 -16.46
N ILE A 170 6.78 -12.14 -15.78
CA ILE A 170 5.69 -12.47 -14.85
C ILE A 170 4.57 -13.17 -15.64
N ARG A 171 4.15 -12.61 -16.78
CA ARG A 171 3.10 -13.21 -17.61
C ARG A 171 3.50 -14.60 -18.11
N ASP A 172 4.71 -14.75 -18.64
CA ASP A 172 5.21 -16.02 -19.14
C ASP A 172 5.31 -17.07 -18.02
N ALA A 173 5.83 -16.69 -16.86
CA ALA A 173 5.83 -17.55 -15.68
C ALA A 173 4.41 -17.95 -15.27
N MET A 174 3.44 -17.05 -15.40
CA MET A 174 2.04 -17.36 -15.18
C MET A 174 1.48 -18.33 -16.21
N MET A 175 1.77 -18.15 -17.49
CA MET A 175 1.33 -19.09 -18.54
C MET A 175 1.93 -20.49 -18.36
N ARG A 176 3.13 -20.58 -17.77
CA ARG A 176 3.83 -21.84 -17.48
C ARG A 176 3.51 -22.45 -16.11
N GLU A 177 2.61 -21.84 -15.33
CA GLU A 177 2.31 -22.26 -13.95
C GLU A 177 3.55 -22.26 -13.02
N ASP A 178 4.56 -21.46 -13.36
CA ASP A 178 5.81 -21.30 -12.61
C ASP A 178 5.66 -20.20 -11.56
N ALA A 179 4.98 -20.54 -10.46
CA ALA A 179 4.67 -19.59 -9.38
C ALA A 179 5.95 -19.00 -8.74
N ASP A 180 7.03 -19.78 -8.65
CA ASP A 180 8.29 -19.29 -8.10
C ASP A 180 8.91 -18.20 -8.97
N ALA A 181 8.93 -18.38 -10.30
CA ALA A 181 9.38 -17.33 -11.21
C ALA A 181 8.47 -16.10 -11.15
N ALA A 182 7.16 -16.29 -11.14
CA ALA A 182 6.19 -15.19 -11.06
C ALA A 182 6.40 -14.37 -9.78
N LEU A 183 6.56 -15.01 -8.63
CA LEU A 183 6.85 -14.35 -7.35
C LEU A 183 8.18 -13.60 -7.38
N ARG A 184 9.26 -14.23 -7.86
CA ARG A 184 10.58 -13.58 -7.94
C ARG A 184 10.54 -12.30 -8.77
N TYR A 185 9.96 -12.36 -9.97
CA TYR A 185 9.88 -11.18 -10.84
C TYR A 185 8.92 -10.11 -10.29
N THR A 186 7.83 -10.52 -9.65
CA THR A 186 6.90 -9.60 -8.98
C THR A 186 7.58 -8.86 -7.83
N ASP A 187 8.35 -9.55 -6.98
CA ASP A 187 9.10 -8.92 -5.89
C ASP A 187 10.10 -7.88 -6.43
N VAL A 188 10.88 -8.23 -7.46
CA VAL A 188 11.82 -7.30 -8.11
C VAL A 188 11.09 -6.06 -8.61
N LEU A 189 9.97 -6.23 -9.30
CA LEU A 189 9.20 -5.13 -9.86
C LEU A 189 8.61 -4.24 -8.77
N LEU A 190 7.99 -4.81 -7.73
CA LEU A 190 7.39 -4.05 -6.63
C LEU A 190 8.43 -3.29 -5.78
N ARG A 191 9.65 -3.85 -5.61
CA ARG A 191 10.75 -3.13 -4.94
C ARG A 191 11.23 -1.92 -5.73
N LYS A 192 11.18 -1.98 -7.07
CA LYS A 192 11.63 -0.89 -7.96
C LYS A 192 10.53 0.12 -8.26
N ARG A 193 9.28 -0.34 -8.38
CA ARG A 193 8.11 0.47 -8.71
C ARG A 193 6.95 0.12 -7.79
N PRO A 194 6.95 0.57 -6.52
CA PRO A 194 5.87 0.28 -5.57
C PRO A 194 4.47 0.68 -6.07
N GLN A 195 4.39 1.67 -6.96
CA GLN A 195 3.15 2.14 -7.58
C GLN A 195 2.46 1.10 -8.48
N THR A 196 3.16 0.08 -8.97
CA THR A 196 2.56 -1.01 -9.76
C THR A 196 1.84 -2.05 -8.90
N GLY A 197 1.80 -1.87 -7.57
CA GLY A 197 1.14 -2.75 -6.61
C GLY A 197 -0.27 -3.16 -7.04
N ASN A 198 -1.13 -2.19 -7.37
CA ASN A 198 -2.53 -2.46 -7.73
C ASN A 198 -2.68 -3.39 -8.95
N GLN A 199 -1.73 -3.38 -9.88
CA GLN A 199 -1.74 -4.23 -11.08
C GLN A 199 -1.22 -5.65 -10.78
N LEU A 200 -0.32 -5.79 -9.79
CA LEU A 200 0.36 -7.04 -9.47
C LEU A 200 -0.22 -7.77 -8.26
N PHE A 201 -1.04 -7.10 -7.43
CA PHE A 201 -1.71 -7.75 -6.31
C PHE A 201 -2.63 -8.91 -6.69
N PRO A 202 -3.33 -8.93 -7.85
CA PRO A 202 -4.02 -10.14 -8.30
C PRO A 202 -3.10 -11.36 -8.44
N VAL A 203 -1.86 -11.15 -8.90
CA VAL A 203 -0.86 -12.23 -9.03
C VAL A 203 -0.48 -12.77 -7.65
N LEU A 204 -0.15 -11.86 -6.71
CA LEU A 204 0.19 -12.25 -5.33
C LEU A 204 -1.01 -12.85 -4.58
N ALA A 205 -2.23 -12.35 -4.83
CA ALA A 205 -3.44 -12.87 -4.23
C ALA A 205 -3.68 -14.30 -4.65
N TYR A 206 -3.60 -14.61 -5.95
CA TYR A 206 -3.71 -16.00 -6.40
C TYR A 206 -2.68 -16.93 -5.76
N VAL A 207 -1.42 -16.50 -5.64
CA VAL A 207 -0.38 -17.33 -4.97
C VAL A 207 -0.64 -17.48 -3.48
N ALA A 208 -1.21 -16.44 -2.86
CA ALA A 208 -1.64 -16.48 -1.47
C ALA A 208 -2.85 -17.41 -1.27
N GLU A 209 -3.76 -17.44 -2.23
CA GLU A 209 -4.97 -18.26 -2.17
C GLU A 209 -4.66 -19.73 -2.31
N ARG A 210 -5.29 -20.50 -1.45
CA ARG A 210 -5.31 -21.94 -1.53
C ARG A 210 -6.52 -22.33 -2.35
N SER A 211 -6.33 -23.12 -3.41
CA SER A 211 -7.47 -23.72 -4.12
C SER A 211 -8.30 -24.54 -3.13
N SER A 212 -9.61 -24.29 -3.11
CA SER A 212 -10.58 -24.96 -2.25
C SER A 212 -10.64 -26.46 -2.61
N GLY A 213 -9.80 -27.25 -1.96
CA GLY A 213 -9.71 -28.70 -2.19
C GLY A 213 -8.33 -29.29 -1.96
N GLU A 214 -7.26 -28.49 -1.94
CA GLU A 214 -5.94 -29.03 -1.64
C GLU A 214 -5.85 -29.47 -0.17
N PRO A 215 -5.15 -30.59 0.17
CA PRO A 215 -4.89 -31.01 1.55
C PRO A 215 -3.89 -30.08 2.24
N PHE A 216 -3.93 -29.99 3.57
CA PHE A 216 -2.85 -29.31 4.31
C PHE A 216 -1.59 -30.18 4.18
N PRO A 217 -0.38 -29.61 4.01
CA PRO A 217 0.08 -28.23 4.34
C PRO A 217 0.05 -27.19 3.19
N ALA A 218 0.62 -25.99 3.43
CA ALA A 218 0.78 -24.90 2.47
C ALA A 218 1.49 -25.33 1.17
N THR A 219 1.09 -24.76 0.02
CA THR A 219 1.76 -25.00 -1.27
C THR A 219 3.17 -24.42 -1.25
N GLU A 220 4.06 -24.94 -2.09
CA GLU A 220 5.44 -24.44 -2.17
C GLU A 220 5.49 -22.95 -2.55
N ALA A 221 4.62 -22.53 -3.47
CA ALA A 221 4.47 -21.13 -3.85
C ALA A 221 4.00 -20.25 -2.68
N GLN A 222 3.05 -20.72 -1.86
CA GLN A 222 2.59 -19.99 -0.69
C GLN A 222 3.71 -19.87 0.37
N LYS A 223 4.49 -20.93 0.60
CA LYS A 223 5.67 -20.88 1.47
C LYS A 223 6.67 -19.84 0.97
N ARG A 224 6.94 -19.82 -0.34
CA ARG A 224 7.85 -18.83 -0.94
C ARG A 224 7.35 -17.40 -0.79
N LEU A 225 6.03 -17.18 -0.89
CA LEU A 225 5.43 -15.88 -0.60
C LEU A 225 5.60 -15.51 0.88
N ILE A 226 5.40 -16.45 1.81
CA ILE A 226 5.61 -16.22 3.25
C ILE A 226 7.08 -15.84 3.52
N GLU A 227 8.04 -16.54 2.93
CA GLU A 227 9.48 -16.19 3.03
C GLU A 227 9.77 -14.77 2.52
N LEU A 228 9.17 -14.40 1.38
CA LEU A 228 9.30 -13.03 0.85
C LEU A 228 8.71 -11.99 1.79
N LEU A 229 7.54 -12.25 2.37
CA LEU A 229 6.88 -11.36 3.32
C LEU A 229 7.67 -11.26 4.65
N ALA A 230 8.29 -12.35 5.09
CA ALA A 230 9.13 -12.37 6.28
C ALA A 230 10.39 -11.50 6.14
N GLY A 231 10.87 -11.25 4.91
CA GLY A 231 11.94 -10.30 4.64
C GLY A 231 11.53 -8.81 4.64
N GLU A 232 10.37 -8.48 5.21
CA GLU A 232 9.77 -7.14 5.34
C GLU A 232 9.93 -6.24 4.11
N PRO A 233 9.49 -6.68 2.91
CA PRO A 233 9.59 -5.85 1.74
C PRO A 233 8.76 -4.58 1.91
N ARG A 234 9.25 -3.45 1.41
CA ARG A 234 8.55 -2.14 1.47
C ARG A 234 7.12 -2.17 0.91
N TRP A 235 6.82 -3.11 0.03
CA TRP A 235 5.49 -3.30 -0.56
C TRP A 235 4.53 -4.14 0.30
N ARG A 236 5.00 -4.80 1.37
CA ARG A 236 4.23 -5.73 2.23
C ARG A 236 2.96 -5.10 2.81
N ALA A 237 3.07 -3.92 3.41
CA ALA A 237 1.92 -3.24 4.02
C ALA A 237 0.83 -2.90 2.98
N ASN A 238 1.24 -2.52 1.76
CA ASN A 238 0.30 -2.25 0.66
C ASN A 238 -0.31 -3.55 0.13
N PHE A 239 0.46 -4.65 0.10
CA PHE A 239 -0.06 -5.97 -0.24
C PHE A 239 -1.16 -6.39 0.73
N PHE A 240 -0.95 -6.39 2.06
CA PHE A 240 -2.00 -6.78 3.01
C PHE A 240 -3.25 -5.88 2.94
N ARG A 241 -3.07 -4.60 2.63
CA ARG A 241 -4.19 -3.67 2.39
C ARG A 241 -4.96 -3.98 1.10
N GLY A 242 -4.26 -4.42 0.06
CA GLY A 242 -4.81 -4.64 -1.29
C GLY A 242 -5.35 -6.04 -1.53
N VAL A 243 -4.70 -7.07 -0.97
CA VAL A 243 -4.95 -8.49 -1.25
C VAL A 243 -6.39 -8.88 -0.96
N VAL A 244 -7.00 -8.30 0.08
CA VAL A 244 -8.40 -8.55 0.47
C VAL A 244 -9.43 -8.23 -0.63
N ARG A 245 -9.03 -7.47 -1.66
CA ARG A 245 -9.87 -7.12 -2.83
C ARG A 245 -9.80 -8.14 -3.96
N HIS A 246 -8.82 -9.04 -3.90
CA HIS A 246 -8.48 -9.97 -4.98
C HIS A 246 -8.53 -11.44 -4.55
N ILE A 247 -8.98 -11.70 -3.32
CA ILE A 247 -9.18 -13.05 -2.77
C ILE A 247 -10.67 -13.43 -2.80
N HIS A 248 -10.94 -14.70 -3.01
CA HIS A 248 -12.21 -15.38 -2.85
C HIS A 248 -12.40 -15.90 -1.42
N ASP A 249 -11.34 -16.43 -0.81
CA ASP A 249 -11.38 -16.97 0.55
C ASP A 249 -10.91 -15.93 1.56
N ALA A 250 -11.84 -15.42 2.37
CA ALA A 250 -11.55 -14.46 3.43
C ALA A 250 -10.54 -14.98 4.45
N ARG A 251 -10.27 -16.30 4.54
CA ARG A 251 -9.26 -16.89 5.43
C ARG A 251 -7.83 -16.69 4.93
N THR A 252 -7.63 -16.34 3.67
CA THR A 252 -6.29 -16.23 3.06
C THR A 252 -5.33 -15.32 3.85
N PRO A 253 -5.69 -14.07 4.25
CA PRO A 253 -4.80 -13.22 5.02
C PRO A 253 -4.49 -13.80 6.41
N LEU A 254 -5.45 -14.48 7.05
CA LEU A 254 -5.21 -15.14 8.34
C LEU A 254 -4.11 -16.20 8.22
N VAL A 255 -4.13 -17.03 7.18
CA VAL A 255 -3.11 -18.07 6.95
C VAL A 255 -1.72 -17.44 6.80
N LEU A 256 -1.60 -16.37 6.00
CA LEU A 256 -0.33 -15.68 5.82
C LEU A 256 0.17 -15.03 7.14
N MET A 257 -0.71 -14.29 7.82
CA MET A 257 -0.34 -13.55 9.04
C MET A 257 0.00 -14.49 10.21
N THR A 258 -0.66 -15.64 10.32
CA THR A 258 -0.31 -16.66 11.32
C THR A 258 1.00 -17.35 11.01
N ALA A 259 1.30 -17.65 9.74
CA ALA A 259 2.59 -18.20 9.34
C ALA A 259 3.76 -17.23 9.63
N LEU A 260 3.52 -15.93 9.53
CA LEU A 260 4.52 -14.90 9.84
C LEU A 260 4.82 -14.76 11.34
N ARG A 261 3.97 -15.29 12.23
CA ARG A 261 4.15 -15.22 13.69
C ARG A 261 5.44 -15.88 14.17
N GLU A 262 5.81 -16.98 13.54
CA GLU A 262 7.00 -17.76 13.90
C GLU A 262 8.29 -17.22 13.25
N THR A 263 8.21 -16.07 12.58
CA THR A 263 9.34 -15.42 11.91
C THR A 263 9.81 -14.20 12.70
N GLU A 264 10.94 -13.62 12.31
CA GLU A 264 11.44 -12.36 12.88
C GLU A 264 10.55 -11.14 12.52
N ALA A 265 9.58 -11.30 11.62
CA ALA A 265 8.73 -10.23 11.10
C ALA A 265 7.22 -10.58 11.20
N PRO A 266 6.66 -10.67 12.42
CA PRO A 266 5.23 -10.94 12.63
C PRO A 266 4.34 -9.87 11.98
N ALA A 267 3.06 -10.20 11.78
CA ALA A 267 2.09 -9.23 11.26
C ALA A 267 1.97 -8.02 12.21
N THR A 268 2.06 -6.82 11.65
CA THR A 268 1.97 -5.58 12.45
C THR A 268 0.52 -5.31 12.88
N PRO A 269 0.30 -4.57 13.98
CA PRO A 269 -1.05 -4.16 14.39
C PRO A 269 -1.81 -3.44 13.28
N GLN A 270 -1.13 -2.64 12.45
CA GLN A 270 -1.74 -1.92 11.34
C GLN A 270 -2.20 -2.86 10.22
N GLU A 271 -1.42 -3.91 9.90
CA GLU A 271 -1.80 -4.96 8.94
C GLU A 271 -3.02 -5.74 9.44
N ILE A 272 -3.00 -6.17 10.70
CA ILE A 272 -4.09 -6.92 11.34
C ILE A 272 -5.36 -6.07 11.38
N ASN A 273 -5.28 -4.82 11.84
CA ASN A 273 -6.44 -3.92 11.94
C ASN A 273 -7.06 -3.61 10.58
N GLY A 274 -6.25 -3.51 9.52
CA GLY A 274 -6.75 -3.38 8.15
C GLY A 274 -7.59 -4.59 7.71
N TYR A 275 -7.11 -5.79 8.01
CA TYR A 275 -7.81 -7.03 7.71
C TYR A 275 -9.10 -7.20 8.54
N LEU A 276 -9.07 -6.90 9.84
CA LEU A 276 -10.25 -6.94 10.71
C LEU A 276 -11.36 -5.99 10.20
N ARG A 277 -11.00 -4.76 9.82
CA ARG A 277 -11.96 -3.80 9.25
C ARG A 277 -12.59 -4.32 7.95
N PHE A 278 -11.80 -4.92 7.07
CA PHE A 278 -12.32 -5.57 5.87
C PHE A 278 -13.36 -6.66 6.22
N LEU A 279 -13.08 -7.53 7.19
CA LEU A 279 -14.02 -8.58 7.59
C LEU A 279 -15.33 -8.00 8.16
N ILE A 280 -15.24 -6.94 8.96
CA ILE A 280 -16.38 -6.21 9.51
C ILE A 280 -17.22 -5.55 8.39
N GLU A 281 -16.57 -4.92 7.41
CA GLU A 281 -17.23 -4.35 6.22
C GLU A 281 -17.97 -5.42 5.41
N LYS A 282 -17.41 -6.63 5.34
CA LYS A 282 -18.05 -7.80 4.71
C LYS A 282 -19.07 -8.51 5.60
N ARG A 283 -19.38 -7.95 6.77
CA ARG A 283 -20.32 -8.51 7.77
C ARG A 283 -19.93 -9.90 8.28
N LEU A 284 -18.64 -10.26 8.19
CA LEU A 284 -18.07 -11.50 8.68
C LEU A 284 -17.66 -11.35 10.16
N TYR A 285 -18.58 -10.90 11.01
CA TYR A 285 -18.26 -10.44 12.38
C TYR A 285 -17.68 -11.53 13.27
N SER A 286 -18.31 -12.71 13.32
CA SER A 286 -17.83 -13.84 14.14
C SER A 286 -16.45 -14.30 13.69
N PHE A 287 -16.19 -14.30 12.38
CA PHE A 287 -14.87 -14.63 11.85
C PHE A 287 -13.84 -13.55 12.15
N ALA A 288 -14.21 -12.27 12.06
CA ALA A 288 -13.34 -11.16 12.47
C ALA A 288 -12.96 -11.24 13.95
N TYR A 289 -13.92 -11.58 14.82
CA TYR A 289 -13.67 -11.78 16.24
C TYR A 289 -12.71 -12.95 16.48
N TYR A 290 -12.95 -14.09 15.83
CA TYR A 290 -12.03 -15.24 15.87
C TYR A 290 -10.61 -14.87 15.43
N VAL A 291 -10.48 -14.13 14.31
CA VAL A 291 -9.18 -13.66 13.81
C VAL A 291 -8.49 -12.78 14.84
N TRP A 292 -9.20 -11.83 15.45
CA TRP A 292 -8.64 -10.95 16.47
C TRP A 292 -8.09 -11.73 17.67
N LEU A 293 -8.84 -12.73 18.17
CA LEU A 293 -8.40 -13.63 19.25
C LEU A 293 -7.09 -14.36 18.94
N GLN A 294 -6.76 -14.57 17.66
CA GLN A 294 -5.50 -15.20 17.30
C GLN A 294 -4.30 -14.29 17.58
N PHE A 295 -4.45 -12.97 17.54
CA PHE A 295 -3.34 -12.01 17.53
C PHE A 295 -3.18 -11.18 18.81
N ILE A 296 -4.06 -11.37 19.80
CA ILE A 296 -3.88 -10.83 21.14
C ILE A 296 -2.91 -11.68 21.97
N ASP A 297 -2.31 -11.09 22.99
CA ASP A 297 -1.44 -11.81 23.92
C ASP A 297 -2.24 -12.74 24.86
N LYS A 298 -1.53 -13.57 25.64
CA LYS A 298 -2.17 -14.59 26.49
C LYS A 298 -2.93 -13.97 27.65
N GLU A 299 -2.41 -12.87 28.18
CA GLU A 299 -2.96 -12.11 29.30
C GLU A 299 -4.29 -11.46 28.89
N GLN A 300 -4.32 -10.80 27.74
CA GLN A 300 -5.51 -10.25 27.10
C GLN A 300 -6.50 -11.35 26.77
N LEU A 301 -6.05 -12.48 26.20
CA LEU A 301 -6.89 -13.62 25.87
C LEU A 301 -7.64 -14.17 27.10
N ALA A 302 -6.95 -14.26 28.25
CA ALA A 302 -7.54 -14.71 29.51
C ALA A 302 -8.55 -13.71 30.10
N ALA A 303 -8.41 -12.42 29.76
CA ALA A 303 -9.28 -11.35 30.21
C ALA A 303 -10.43 -11.00 29.23
N VAL A 304 -10.55 -11.71 28.10
CA VAL A 304 -11.59 -11.44 27.11
C VAL A 304 -12.98 -11.74 27.71
N GLY A 305 -13.85 -10.74 27.66
CA GLY A 305 -15.28 -10.89 27.94
C GLY A 305 -16.13 -10.24 26.86
N PHE A 306 -17.36 -9.88 27.20
CA PHE A 306 -18.26 -9.13 26.32
C PHE A 306 -17.78 -7.71 25.99
N LEU A 307 -16.88 -7.18 26.81
CA LEU A 307 -16.18 -5.93 26.58
C LEU A 307 -14.73 -6.11 27.02
N THR A 308 -13.77 -5.68 26.20
CA THR A 308 -12.35 -5.74 26.52
C THR A 308 -11.88 -4.42 27.10
N ASN A 309 -10.84 -4.49 27.95
CA ASN A 309 -10.15 -3.31 28.49
C ASN A 309 -11.11 -2.26 29.09
N GLY A 310 -12.16 -2.70 29.80
CA GLY A 310 -13.19 -1.81 30.31
C GLY A 310 -12.73 -0.83 31.40
N SER A 311 -11.55 -1.08 31.99
CA SER A 311 -10.89 -0.17 32.94
C SER A 311 -9.91 0.80 32.28
N PHE A 312 -9.55 0.59 31.01
CA PHE A 312 -8.52 1.39 30.30
C PHE A 312 -7.12 1.32 30.93
N ASP A 313 -6.83 0.31 31.76
CA ASP A 313 -5.50 0.11 32.37
C ASP A 313 -4.43 -0.24 31.33
N ILE A 314 -4.85 -0.82 30.20
CA ILE A 314 -3.99 -1.13 29.05
C ILE A 314 -4.20 -0.05 27.99
N GLU A 315 -3.11 0.38 27.35
CA GLU A 315 -3.18 1.32 26.23
C GLU A 315 -4.05 0.74 25.10
N PRO A 316 -5.11 1.43 24.65
CA PRO A 316 -5.97 0.96 23.57
C PRO A 316 -5.20 0.64 22.28
N SER A 317 -5.35 -0.59 21.77
CA SER A 317 -4.68 -1.06 20.56
C SER A 317 -5.23 -0.43 19.27
N GLY A 318 -6.41 0.20 19.32
CA GLY A 318 -7.13 0.71 18.15
C GLY A 318 -7.69 -0.39 17.24
N ALA A 319 -7.63 -1.65 17.66
CA ALA A 319 -8.30 -2.75 17.00
C ALA A 319 -9.83 -2.62 17.15
N PRO A 320 -10.64 -3.10 16.20
CA PRO A 320 -12.09 -2.93 16.28
C PRO A 320 -12.76 -3.60 17.49
N PHE A 321 -12.18 -4.69 18.00
CA PHE A 321 -12.65 -5.41 19.20
C PHE A 321 -11.96 -4.97 20.49
N ASP A 322 -11.20 -3.87 20.41
CA ASP A 322 -10.67 -3.12 21.54
C ASP A 322 -11.08 -1.65 21.38
N TRP A 323 -10.69 -0.77 22.30
CA TRP A 323 -11.06 0.63 22.21
C TRP A 323 -10.39 1.32 21.01
N THR A 324 -11.23 1.91 20.16
CA THR A 324 -10.82 2.80 19.09
C THR A 324 -11.16 4.23 19.49
N ILE A 325 -10.12 5.06 19.64
CA ILE A 325 -10.26 6.48 20.00
C ILE A 325 -10.03 7.32 18.74
N ALA A 326 -11.04 8.08 18.32
CA ALA A 326 -10.95 8.97 17.18
C ALA A 326 -10.83 10.43 17.65
N GLY A 327 -9.82 11.14 17.12
CA GLY A 327 -9.60 12.55 17.45
C GLY A 327 -10.77 13.45 17.02
N GLY A 328 -11.13 14.40 17.88
CA GLY A 328 -12.20 15.37 17.64
C GLY A 328 -11.70 16.81 17.59
N SER A 329 -12.60 17.77 17.40
CA SER A 329 -12.32 19.20 17.55
C SER A 329 -13.03 19.74 18.78
N GLY A 330 -12.35 20.53 19.62
CA GLY A 330 -12.94 21.06 20.86
C GLY A 330 -13.04 20.04 22.00
N VAL A 331 -12.41 18.87 21.85
CA VAL A 331 -12.32 17.81 22.86
C VAL A 331 -10.93 17.18 22.82
N SER A 332 -10.32 16.98 23.99
CA SER A 332 -9.15 16.13 24.20
C SER A 332 -9.61 14.80 24.77
N ILE A 333 -9.02 13.69 24.32
CA ILE A 333 -9.37 12.33 24.75
C ILE A 333 -8.05 11.61 25.01
N ASP A 334 -7.90 11.07 26.22
CA ASP A 334 -6.71 10.33 26.62
C ASP A 334 -7.05 9.25 27.65
N THR A 335 -6.13 8.32 27.90
CA THR A 335 -6.20 7.41 29.05
C THR A 335 -5.20 7.89 30.10
N VAL A 336 -5.68 8.35 31.25
CA VAL A 336 -4.85 9.01 32.27
C VAL A 336 -4.80 8.19 33.55
N GLU A 337 -3.69 8.29 34.28
CA GLU A 337 -3.58 7.68 35.61
C GLU A 337 -4.63 8.25 36.56
N ARG A 338 -5.15 7.37 37.42
CA ARG A 338 -6.15 7.73 38.42
C ARG A 338 -5.48 8.33 39.65
N ILE A 339 -5.96 9.51 40.04
CA ILE A 339 -5.50 10.20 41.25
C ILE A 339 -5.81 9.37 42.52
N ASP A 340 -6.91 8.61 42.50
CA ASP A 340 -7.41 7.83 43.63
C ASP A 340 -6.89 6.37 43.67
N ALA A 341 -6.22 5.91 42.62
CA ALA A 341 -5.73 4.54 42.48
C ALA A 341 -4.44 4.49 41.66
N GLU A 342 -3.29 4.51 42.34
CA GLU A 342 -1.96 4.47 41.72
C GLU A 342 -1.79 3.19 40.87
N GLY A 343 -1.32 3.37 39.63
CA GLY A 343 -1.14 2.28 38.66
C GLY A 343 -2.39 1.92 37.85
N ASN A 344 -3.57 2.45 38.21
CA ASN A 344 -4.79 2.29 37.41
C ASN A 344 -4.97 3.49 36.48
N ARG A 345 -5.55 3.27 35.31
CA ARG A 345 -5.88 4.34 34.36
C ARG A 345 -7.40 4.46 34.22
N ALA A 346 -7.84 5.50 33.52
CA ALA A 346 -9.23 5.73 33.17
C ALA A 346 -9.31 6.50 31.85
N LEU A 347 -10.39 6.33 31.11
CA LEU A 347 -10.68 7.16 29.94
C LEU A 347 -11.04 8.57 30.41
N TYR A 348 -10.30 9.57 29.95
CA TYR A 348 -10.52 10.98 30.25
C TYR A 348 -10.91 11.76 29.00
N LEU A 349 -11.93 12.59 29.13
CA LEU A 349 -12.35 13.54 28.11
C LEU A 349 -12.38 14.94 28.70
N GLU A 350 -11.81 15.89 27.98
CA GLU A 350 -11.83 17.31 28.33
C GLU A 350 -12.38 18.14 27.18
N PHE A 351 -13.46 18.86 27.43
CA PHE A 351 -14.12 19.74 26.49
C PHE A 351 -13.67 21.19 26.74
N GLY A 352 -13.08 21.78 25.71
CA GLY A 352 -12.68 23.19 25.74
C GLY A 352 -13.88 24.14 25.69
N ALA A 353 -13.59 25.44 25.73
CA ALA A 353 -14.63 26.45 25.57
C ALA A 353 -15.13 26.49 24.10
N GLY A 354 -16.36 26.05 23.85
CA GLY A 354 -17.02 26.22 22.56
C GLY A 354 -17.74 24.98 22.06
N ARG A 355 -17.77 24.82 20.73
CA ARG A 355 -18.39 23.66 20.08
C ARG A 355 -17.41 22.50 20.03
N ALA A 356 -17.88 21.33 20.43
CA ALA A 356 -17.13 20.08 20.30
C ALA A 356 -17.72 19.19 19.22
N LYS A 357 -16.86 18.70 18.32
CA LYS A 357 -17.17 17.59 17.41
C LYS A 357 -16.45 16.37 17.92
N PHE A 358 -17.20 15.44 18.47
CA PHE A 358 -16.69 14.23 19.09
C PHE A 358 -17.08 13.01 18.26
N PRO A 359 -16.15 12.40 17.50
CA PRO A 359 -16.45 11.23 16.66
C PRO A 359 -16.75 9.96 17.46
N GLY A 360 -16.34 9.94 18.74
CA GLY A 360 -16.62 8.88 19.69
C GLY A 360 -15.39 8.08 20.13
N VAL A 361 -15.57 7.36 21.23
CA VAL A 361 -14.72 6.24 21.65
C VAL A 361 -15.57 4.99 21.48
N SER A 362 -15.09 4.00 20.73
CA SER A 362 -15.92 2.85 20.35
C SER A 362 -15.19 1.52 20.41
N GLN A 363 -15.96 0.46 20.65
CA GLN A 363 -15.53 -0.94 20.56
C GLN A 363 -16.65 -1.76 19.91
N ILE A 364 -16.29 -2.75 19.11
CA ILE A 364 -17.21 -3.75 18.57
C ILE A 364 -17.20 -4.96 19.50
N THR A 365 -18.38 -5.52 19.73
CA THR A 365 -18.57 -6.79 20.45
C THR A 365 -19.51 -7.71 19.67
N VAL A 366 -19.44 -9.01 19.97
CA VAL A 366 -20.26 -10.06 19.35
C VAL A 366 -21.07 -10.74 20.45
N LEU A 367 -22.25 -10.20 20.74
CA LEU A 367 -23.20 -10.76 21.71
C LEU A 367 -24.23 -11.61 20.97
N SER A 368 -24.56 -12.76 21.57
CA SER A 368 -25.72 -13.57 21.15
C SER A 368 -27.03 -12.86 21.51
N GLY A 369 -28.16 -13.33 20.94
CA GLY A 369 -29.47 -12.85 21.36
C GLY A 369 -29.72 -13.13 22.86
N GLY A 370 -30.28 -12.15 23.58
CA GLY A 370 -30.52 -12.25 25.02
C GLY A 370 -30.60 -10.90 25.73
N ARG A 371 -30.83 -10.94 27.05
CA ARG A 371 -30.86 -9.76 27.93
C ARG A 371 -29.51 -9.53 28.59
N TYR A 372 -29.07 -8.29 28.56
CA TYR A 372 -27.76 -7.85 29.03
C TYR A 372 -27.87 -6.56 29.84
N LYS A 373 -26.84 -6.32 30.64
CA LYS A 373 -26.68 -5.10 31.43
C LYS A 373 -25.30 -4.50 31.16
N LEU A 374 -25.29 -3.27 30.67
CA LEU A 374 -24.11 -2.41 30.63
C LEU A 374 -23.98 -1.72 31.99
N SER A 375 -22.78 -1.72 32.55
CA SER A 375 -22.46 -1.01 33.78
C SER A 375 -21.10 -0.33 33.66
N GLY A 376 -20.88 0.71 34.44
CA GLY A 376 -19.60 1.41 34.51
C GLY A 376 -19.58 2.43 35.64
N ARG A 377 -18.46 3.14 35.77
CA ARG A 377 -18.29 4.23 36.73
C ARG A 377 -17.87 5.49 35.97
N LEU A 378 -18.34 6.63 36.47
CA LEU A 378 -17.96 7.93 35.95
C LEU A 378 -17.73 8.94 37.08
N GLN A 379 -16.97 9.98 36.80
CA GLN A 379 -16.84 11.18 37.64
C GLN A 379 -16.51 12.37 36.75
N GLY A 380 -16.72 13.60 37.24
CA GLY A 380 -16.37 14.82 36.52
C GLY A 380 -17.49 15.86 36.53
N GLU A 381 -17.35 16.86 35.68
CA GLU A 381 -18.28 17.97 35.59
C GLU A 381 -18.47 18.37 34.13
N LEU A 382 -19.69 18.23 33.63
CA LEU A 382 -20.06 18.65 32.27
C LEU A 382 -21.18 19.69 32.32
N SER A 383 -21.01 20.75 31.53
CA SER A 383 -21.99 21.82 31.35
C SER A 383 -22.29 22.01 29.86
N GLY A 384 -23.57 22.13 29.51
CA GLY A 384 -24.03 22.24 28.13
C GLY A 384 -25.53 22.01 28.02
N ARG A 385 -26.03 21.84 26.78
CA ARG A 385 -27.45 21.46 26.52
C ARG A 385 -27.65 19.96 26.44
N ARG A 386 -26.61 19.24 26.02
CA ARG A 386 -26.58 17.79 25.84
C ARG A 386 -25.24 17.29 26.36
N GLY A 387 -25.25 16.09 26.90
CA GLY A 387 -24.11 15.47 27.53
C GLY A 387 -23.70 14.19 26.84
N MET A 388 -22.94 13.40 27.58
CA MET A 388 -22.31 12.18 27.09
C MET A 388 -23.22 10.98 27.36
N VAL A 389 -23.32 10.09 26.37
CA VAL A 389 -24.13 8.86 26.44
C VAL A 389 -23.32 7.71 25.87
N TRP A 390 -23.29 6.58 26.57
CA TRP A 390 -22.88 5.31 25.96
C TRP A 390 -24.05 4.76 25.16
N ARG A 391 -23.85 4.63 23.85
CA ARG A 391 -24.86 4.12 22.92
C ARG A 391 -24.41 2.80 22.35
N MET A 392 -25.29 1.81 22.38
CA MET A 392 -25.09 0.53 21.72
C MET A 392 -26.01 0.41 20.51
N ARG A 393 -25.45 -0.01 19.37
CA ARG A 393 -26.21 -0.26 18.15
C ARG A 393 -25.84 -1.59 17.51
N CYS A 394 -26.80 -2.20 16.84
CA CYS A 394 -26.57 -3.34 15.95
C CYS A 394 -25.83 -2.86 14.69
N LEU A 395 -24.69 -3.46 14.37
CA LEU A 395 -23.93 -3.12 13.16
C LEU A 395 -24.69 -3.40 11.84
N PRO A 396 -25.45 -4.51 11.69
CA PRO A 396 -26.12 -4.81 10.42
C PRO A 396 -27.29 -3.85 10.10
N THR A 397 -28.06 -3.44 11.11
CA THR A 397 -29.30 -2.66 10.95
C THR A 397 -29.17 -1.19 11.36
N ASN A 398 -28.07 -0.80 12.01
CA ASN A 398 -27.91 0.49 12.70
C ASN A 398 -28.96 0.79 13.79
N GLN A 399 -29.75 -0.21 14.19
CA GLN A 399 -30.72 -0.05 15.26
C GLN A 399 -30.00 0.20 16.59
N VAL A 400 -30.37 1.28 17.28
CA VAL A 400 -29.94 1.52 18.67
C VAL A 400 -30.72 0.58 19.59
N ILE A 401 -29.99 -0.17 20.41
CA ILE A 401 -30.55 -1.17 21.33
C ILE A 401 -30.32 -0.82 22.80
N ALA A 402 -29.37 0.09 23.10
CA ALA A 402 -29.10 0.55 24.46
C ALA A 402 -28.61 1.99 24.45
N GLU A 403 -29.00 2.75 25.47
CA GLU A 403 -28.40 4.03 25.83
C GLU A 403 -28.21 4.10 27.34
N SER A 404 -27.06 4.57 27.80
CA SER A 404 -26.87 4.92 29.20
C SER A 404 -27.65 6.17 29.57
N PRO A 405 -27.88 6.41 30.88
CA PRO A 405 -28.21 7.75 31.34
C PRO A 405 -27.23 8.77 30.79
N MET A 406 -27.76 9.92 30.37
CA MET A 406 -26.94 11.03 29.90
C MET A 406 -26.19 11.66 31.06
N PHE A 407 -24.87 11.78 30.93
CA PHE A 407 -24.05 12.51 31.88
C PHE A 407 -23.94 13.98 31.46
N LEU A 408 -24.62 14.85 32.23
CA LEU A 408 -24.59 16.31 32.10
C LEU A 408 -24.79 16.93 33.50
N ALA A 409 -23.87 16.60 34.40
CA ALA A 409 -23.96 16.97 35.80
C ALA A 409 -22.56 17.19 36.38
N ARG A 410 -22.52 17.55 37.66
CA ARG A 410 -21.30 17.61 38.47
C ARG A 410 -21.31 16.44 39.45
N GLU A 411 -20.34 15.54 39.28
CA GLU A 411 -20.17 14.34 40.09
C GLU A 411 -18.74 14.32 40.66
N LEU A 412 -18.64 14.58 41.97
CA LEU A 412 -17.35 14.83 42.65
C LEU A 412 -16.52 13.56 42.92
N GLY A 413 -17.11 12.39 42.78
CA GLY A 413 -16.43 11.11 42.92
C GLY A 413 -17.03 10.05 42.01
N TRP A 414 -16.42 8.87 41.99
CA TRP A 414 -16.88 7.80 41.11
C TRP A 414 -18.30 7.34 41.44
N ALA A 415 -19.25 7.65 40.56
CA ALA A 415 -20.63 7.19 40.62
C ALA A 415 -20.86 6.06 39.62
N PRO A 416 -21.65 5.03 39.98
CA PRO A 416 -22.03 3.98 39.04
C PRO A 416 -23.08 4.50 38.05
N PHE A 417 -23.08 3.93 36.85
CA PHE A 417 -24.20 4.02 35.91
C PHE A 417 -24.48 2.65 35.31
N GLU A 418 -25.73 2.44 34.93
CA GLU A 418 -26.19 1.16 34.38
C GLU A 418 -27.21 1.40 33.27
N ALA A 419 -27.28 0.46 32.33
CA ALA A 419 -28.29 0.41 31.28
C ALA A 419 -28.59 -1.04 30.89
N GLU A 420 -29.86 -1.42 30.98
CA GLU A 420 -30.33 -2.73 30.54
C GLU A 420 -30.70 -2.68 29.06
N PHE A 421 -30.44 -3.78 28.35
CA PHE A 421 -30.76 -3.88 26.94
C PHE A 421 -30.97 -5.31 26.49
N GLU A 422 -31.67 -5.47 25.36
CA GLU A 422 -31.92 -6.75 24.73
C GLU A 422 -31.26 -6.77 23.34
N VAL A 423 -30.50 -7.82 23.08
CA VAL A 423 -29.93 -8.09 21.75
C VAL A 423 -30.93 -8.95 20.99
N PRO A 424 -31.48 -8.47 19.85
CA PRO A 424 -32.36 -9.28 19.02
C PRO A 424 -31.66 -10.56 18.53
N ALA A 425 -32.39 -11.68 18.49
CA ALA A 425 -31.86 -12.96 17.99
C ALA A 425 -31.45 -12.90 16.51
N GLU A 426 -32.08 -12.02 15.72
CA GLU A 426 -31.82 -11.83 14.30
C GLU A 426 -31.49 -10.37 13.99
N GLY A 427 -30.74 -10.11 12.92
CA GLY A 427 -30.40 -8.74 12.49
C GLY A 427 -29.37 -8.01 13.36
N CYS A 428 -28.85 -8.65 14.41
CA CYS A 428 -27.88 -8.05 15.34
C CYS A 428 -26.68 -8.98 15.59
N ALA A 429 -26.03 -9.47 14.52
CA ALA A 429 -24.91 -10.41 14.64
C ALA A 429 -23.63 -9.81 15.29
N ALA A 430 -23.57 -8.49 15.44
CA ALA A 430 -22.54 -7.77 16.18
C ALA A 430 -23.05 -6.38 16.58
N GLN A 431 -22.48 -5.84 17.65
CA GLN A 431 -22.85 -4.56 18.22
C GLN A 431 -21.63 -3.63 18.27
N GLU A 432 -21.87 -2.34 18.12
CA GLU A 432 -20.90 -1.30 18.46
C GLU A 432 -21.38 -0.59 19.70
N ILE A 433 -20.55 -0.56 20.74
CA ILE A 433 -20.68 0.37 21.86
C ILE A 433 -19.85 1.61 21.55
N ARG A 434 -20.46 2.78 21.66
CA ARG A 434 -19.82 4.06 21.37
C ARG A 434 -20.22 5.10 22.39
N LEU A 435 -19.24 5.78 22.98
CA LEU A 435 -19.47 7.02 23.71
C LEU A 435 -19.76 8.11 22.70
N VAL A 436 -20.86 8.83 22.86
CA VAL A 436 -21.28 9.91 21.97
C VAL A 436 -21.64 11.16 22.77
N LEU A 437 -21.39 12.33 22.15
CA LEU A 437 -22.04 13.57 22.54
C LEU A 437 -23.40 13.57 21.85
N ASP A 438 -24.48 13.51 22.61
CA ASP A 438 -25.83 13.28 22.06
C ASP A 438 -26.48 14.58 21.53
N ALA A 439 -25.68 15.40 20.82
CA ALA A 439 -26.07 16.65 20.19
C ALA A 439 -26.77 16.40 18.85
N ARG A 440 -27.87 17.12 18.62
CA ARG A 440 -28.72 17.05 17.42
C ARG A 440 -28.72 18.35 16.62
N SER A 441 -28.06 19.39 17.14
CA SER A 441 -27.88 20.68 16.47
C SER A 441 -26.55 21.32 16.87
N ALA A 442 -26.08 22.28 16.09
CA ALA A 442 -24.86 23.03 16.39
C ALA A 442 -24.94 23.84 17.72
N SER A 443 -26.15 24.09 18.24
CA SER A 443 -26.32 24.73 19.55
C SER A 443 -26.13 23.76 20.71
N GLU A 444 -26.34 22.47 20.46
CA GLU A 444 -26.15 21.38 21.44
C GLU A 444 -24.72 20.84 21.45
N GLU A 445 -23.92 21.17 20.43
CA GLU A 445 -22.48 20.94 20.42
C GLU A 445 -21.71 21.85 21.41
N LEU A 446 -22.36 22.87 21.97
CA LEU A 446 -21.77 23.73 23.01
C LEU A 446 -21.74 22.96 24.34
N ILE A 447 -20.55 22.49 24.69
CA ILE A 447 -20.28 21.73 25.89
C ILE A 447 -18.90 22.12 26.43
N SER A 448 -18.75 22.11 27.76
CA SER A 448 -17.49 22.38 28.45
C SER A 448 -17.36 21.51 29.69
N GLY A 449 -16.13 21.33 30.15
CA GLY A 449 -15.81 20.58 31.37
C GLY A 449 -15.10 19.28 31.05
N HIS A 450 -15.15 18.30 31.94
CA HIS A 450 -14.41 17.06 31.79
C HIS A 450 -15.16 15.88 32.39
N VAL A 451 -14.83 14.67 31.96
CA VAL A 451 -15.39 13.44 32.49
C VAL A 451 -14.38 12.30 32.42
N TRP A 452 -14.36 11.47 33.45
CA TRP A 452 -13.66 10.18 33.46
C TRP A 452 -14.66 9.03 33.38
N TYR A 453 -14.27 7.96 32.68
CA TYR A 453 -14.99 6.69 32.63
C TYR A 453 -14.05 5.54 32.98
N ASP A 454 -14.55 4.60 33.78
CA ASP A 454 -13.82 3.42 34.24
C ASP A 454 -14.78 2.26 34.51
N ALA A 455 -14.24 1.05 34.66
CA ALA A 455 -14.91 -0.16 35.06
C ALA A 455 -16.12 -0.54 34.18
N LEU A 456 -16.05 -0.22 32.88
CA LEU A 456 -17.08 -0.60 31.91
C LEU A 456 -17.17 -2.12 31.79
N LYS A 457 -18.37 -2.66 31.93
CA LYS A 457 -18.65 -4.10 31.85
C LYS A 457 -20.00 -4.35 31.22
N ILE A 458 -20.07 -5.40 30.41
CA ILE A 458 -21.33 -5.99 29.94
C ILE A 458 -21.47 -7.34 30.62
N ARG A 459 -22.65 -7.64 31.16
CA ARG A 459 -23.01 -8.95 31.72
C ARG A 459 -24.33 -9.43 31.13
N ARG A 460 -24.49 -10.75 31.02
CA ARG A 460 -25.77 -11.38 30.68
C ARG A 460 -26.58 -11.46 31.97
N GLN A 461 -27.87 -11.09 31.92
CA GLN A 461 -28.68 -11.05 33.15
C GLN A 461 -29.05 -12.43 33.71
N GLU A 462 -29.01 -13.48 32.89
CA GLU A 462 -29.25 -14.86 33.34
C GLU A 462 -28.15 -15.37 34.29
N ASP A 463 -26.98 -14.72 34.33
CA ASP A 463 -25.86 -15.08 35.21
C ASP A 463 -25.99 -14.45 36.62
N GLU A 464 -27.01 -13.62 36.90
CA GLU A 464 -27.25 -13.01 38.23
C GLU A 464 -28.21 -13.84 39.11
N GLU A 465 -28.82 -14.92 38.58
CA GLU A 465 -29.72 -15.82 39.34
C GLU A 465 -29.01 -17.02 40.00
N GLN A 466 -27.67 -17.07 40.00
CA GLN A 466 -26.87 -18.13 40.66
C GLN A 466 -25.98 -17.64 41.79
#